data_AF-A0A6L9MXK9-F1
#
_entry.id   AF-A0A6L9MXK9-F1
#
_cell.length_a   1.000
_cell.length_b   1.000
_cell.length_c   1.000
_cell.angle_alpha   90.00
_cell.angle_beta   90.00
_cell.angle_gamma   90.00
#
_symmetry.space_group_name_H-M   'P 1'
#
loop_
_entity.id
_entity.type
_entity.pdbx_description
1 polymer ?
#
loop_
_entity_poly.entity_id
_entity_poly.type
_entity_poly.pdbx_seq_one_letter_code
_entity_poly.pdbx_strand_id
1 'polypeptide(L)'
;MKNGSLAILFFTASLLLPSSASAAKGVVVYYKSGCNYYIVDANMGYVVLEWYGGNDPSEGDTLAGDFESYGRKEIYNVSADSETKVWVEDYMLSKDSAIEKYYEMCN
;
A
#
# COMPACT_ATOMS: atom_id res chain seq x y z
N MET A 1 19.67 62.27 -4.97
CA MET A 1 20.53 61.19 -4.43
C MET A 1 19.67 59.95 -4.28
N LYS A 2 20.19 58.79 -4.70
CA LYS A 2 19.42 57.59 -5.07
C LYS A 2 18.84 56.87 -3.84
N ASN A 3 17.52 56.70 -3.80
CA ASN A 3 16.84 55.86 -2.80
C ASN A 3 16.89 54.41 -3.29
N GLY A 4 17.79 53.60 -2.73
CA GLY A 4 17.90 52.18 -3.04
C GLY A 4 16.70 51.43 -2.47
N SER A 5 15.86 50.88 -3.35
CA SER A 5 14.79 49.95 -2.97
C SER A 5 15.43 48.64 -2.50
N LEU A 6 15.17 48.29 -1.24
CA LEU A 6 15.60 47.04 -0.63
C LEU A 6 14.64 45.92 -1.10
N ALA A 7 15.07 45.10 -2.06
CA ALA A 7 14.31 43.95 -2.52
C ALA A 7 14.41 42.82 -1.47
N ILE A 8 13.29 42.51 -0.81
CA ILE A 8 13.19 41.40 0.15
C ILE A 8 13.02 40.10 -0.65
N LEU A 9 14.05 39.26 -0.65
CA LEU A 9 14.01 37.89 -1.15
C LEU A 9 13.16 37.05 -0.20
N PHE A 10 11.93 36.71 -0.60
CA PHE A 10 11.10 35.72 0.09
C PHE A 10 11.68 34.32 -0.17
N PHE A 11 12.47 33.82 0.78
CA PHE A 11 12.87 32.42 0.84
C PHE A 11 11.68 31.62 1.36
N THR A 12 10.83 31.11 0.47
CA THR A 12 9.71 30.25 0.85
C THR A 12 10.28 28.92 1.35
N ALA A 13 10.39 28.78 2.67
CA ALA A 13 10.67 27.52 3.33
C ALA A 13 9.47 26.58 3.10
N SER A 14 9.58 25.67 2.12
CA SER A 14 8.64 24.55 1.99
C SER A 14 8.77 23.68 3.23
N LEU A 15 7.81 23.81 4.14
CA LEU A 15 7.59 22.89 5.25
C LEU A 15 7.28 21.50 4.66
N LEU A 16 8.28 20.61 4.65
CA LEU A 16 8.05 19.18 4.45
C LEU A 16 7.29 18.68 5.67
N LEU A 17 5.97 18.55 5.55
CA LEU A 17 5.16 17.89 6.58
C LEU A 17 5.57 16.41 6.63
N PRO A 18 5.88 15.86 7.81
CA PRO A 18 6.12 14.42 7.92
C PRO A 18 4.83 13.68 7.58
N SER A 19 4.86 12.88 6.52
CA SER A 19 3.81 11.92 6.22
C SER A 19 3.80 10.87 7.33
N SER A 20 2.82 10.95 8.23
CA SER A 20 2.57 9.90 9.22
C SER A 20 2.30 8.60 8.48
N ALA A 21 3.22 7.65 8.58
CA ALA A 21 3.03 6.30 8.08
C ALA A 21 1.97 5.61 8.95
N SER A 22 0.75 5.48 8.45
CA SER A 22 -0.30 4.68 9.08
C SER A 22 -0.09 3.23 8.66
N ALA A 23 0.09 2.33 9.63
CA ALA A 23 0.07 0.90 9.35
C ALA A 23 -1.39 0.46 9.19
N ALA A 24 -1.77 0.05 7.99
CA ALA A 24 -3.03 -0.64 7.75
C ALA A 24 -3.00 -2.03 8.38
N LYS A 25 -4.18 -2.57 8.70
CA LYS A 25 -4.36 -3.95 9.14
C LYS A 25 -5.50 -4.58 8.36
N GLY A 26 -5.28 -5.77 7.82
CA GLY A 26 -6.26 -6.44 6.98
C GLY A 26 -6.11 -7.96 7.00
N VAL A 27 -7.10 -8.66 6.44
CA VAL A 27 -7.13 -10.12 6.36
C VAL A 27 -7.09 -10.54 4.90
N VAL A 28 -6.27 -11.54 4.57
CA VAL A 28 -6.27 -12.15 3.25
C VAL A 28 -7.58 -12.90 3.05
N VAL A 29 -8.40 -12.45 2.11
CA VAL A 29 -9.74 -13.00 1.86
C VAL A 29 -9.83 -13.83 0.59
N TYR A 30 -8.82 -13.76 -0.28
CA TYR A 30 -8.74 -14.60 -1.46
C TYR A 30 -7.31 -14.76 -1.93
N TYR A 31 -6.88 -16.01 -2.10
CA TYR A 31 -5.59 -16.35 -2.68
C TYR A 31 -5.61 -17.77 -3.28
N LYS A 32 -5.26 -17.88 -4.57
CA LYS A 32 -5.30 -19.13 -5.30
C LYS A 32 -3.92 -19.51 -5.83
N SER A 33 -3.53 -20.76 -5.57
CA SER A 33 -2.27 -21.32 -6.06
C SER A 33 -2.11 -21.12 -7.58
N GLY A 34 -0.93 -20.68 -8.01
CA GLY A 34 -0.61 -20.47 -9.42
C GLY A 34 -0.85 -19.05 -9.93
N CYS A 35 -1.40 -18.15 -9.10
CA CYS A 35 -1.36 -16.72 -9.34
C CYS A 35 -0.64 -16.04 -8.17
N ASN A 36 0.24 -15.08 -8.43
CA ASN A 36 0.96 -14.35 -7.38
C ASN A 36 0.12 -13.23 -6.74
N TYR A 37 -1.08 -12.98 -7.26
CA TYR A 37 -1.97 -11.93 -6.76
C TYR A 37 -2.90 -12.49 -5.69
N TYR A 38 -3.27 -11.65 -4.73
CA TYR A 38 -4.22 -11.96 -3.68
C TYR A 38 -4.98 -10.72 -3.21
N ILE A 39 -6.12 -10.94 -2.55
CA ILE A 39 -7.01 -9.87 -2.08
C ILE A 39 -6.96 -9.79 -0.56
N VAL A 40 -6.83 -8.58 -0.04
CA VAL A 40 -6.91 -8.25 1.39
C VAL A 40 -8.16 -7.39 1.64
N ASP A 41 -8.95 -7.76 2.65
CA ASP A 41 -9.99 -6.89 3.23
C ASP A 41 -9.32 -6.00 4.30
N ALA A 42 -9.23 -4.69 4.01
CA ALA A 42 -8.46 -3.71 4.76
C ALA A 42 -9.33 -2.56 5.29
N ASN A 43 -8.70 -1.61 5.99
CA ASN A 43 -9.39 -0.52 6.67
C ASN A 43 -10.19 0.41 5.74
N MET A 44 -9.65 0.69 4.55
CA MET A 44 -10.21 1.64 3.60
C MET A 44 -10.92 0.96 2.41
N GLY A 45 -11.01 -0.37 2.42
CA GLY A 45 -11.62 -1.17 1.37
C GLY A 45 -10.76 -2.40 1.04
N TYR A 46 -11.02 -3.00 -0.12
CA TYR A 46 -10.24 -4.14 -0.60
C TYR A 46 -8.96 -3.66 -1.28
N VAL A 47 -7.91 -4.47 -1.15
CA VAL A 47 -6.59 -4.23 -1.73
C VAL A 47 -6.20 -5.44 -2.55
N VAL A 48 -5.67 -5.21 -3.76
CA VAL A 48 -5.07 -6.25 -4.60
C VAL A 48 -3.56 -6.13 -4.49
N LEU A 49 -2.92 -7.19 -4.05
CA LEU A 49 -1.48 -7.27 -3.83
C LEU A 49 -0.87 -8.34 -4.73
N GLU A 50 0.28 -8.03 -5.33
CA GLU A 50 1.16 -9.03 -5.94
C GLU A 50 2.22 -9.45 -4.94
N TRP A 51 2.32 -10.74 -4.64
CA TRP A 51 3.42 -11.31 -3.87
C TRP A 51 4.67 -11.47 -4.75
N TYR A 52 5.83 -11.01 -4.27
CA TYR A 52 7.10 -11.23 -4.97
C TYR A 52 8.24 -11.75 -4.07
N GLY A 53 7.98 -12.02 -2.78
CA GLY A 53 8.95 -12.66 -1.91
C GLY A 53 8.66 -12.55 -0.41
N GLY A 54 9.54 -13.15 0.39
CA GLY A 54 9.31 -13.31 1.84
C GLY A 54 8.35 -14.44 2.14
N ASN A 55 7.59 -14.32 3.23
CA ASN A 55 6.48 -15.21 3.53
C ASN A 55 5.40 -15.11 2.44
N ASP A 56 4.98 -16.26 1.92
CA ASP A 56 3.85 -16.40 1.00
C ASP A 56 2.56 -16.51 1.85
N PRO A 57 1.65 -15.52 1.80
CA PRO A 57 0.49 -15.49 2.70
C PRO A 57 -0.52 -16.58 2.37
N SER A 58 -1.40 -16.90 3.32
CA SER A 58 -2.55 -17.80 3.10
C SER A 58 -3.87 -17.08 3.33
N GLU A 59 -4.96 -17.57 2.74
CA GLU A 59 -6.31 -17.09 3.09
C GLU A 59 -6.54 -17.20 4.61
N GLY A 60 -7.04 -16.12 5.22
CA GLY A 60 -7.21 -15.97 6.66
C GLY A 60 -6.03 -15.32 7.39
N ASP A 61 -4.89 -15.13 6.75
CA ASP A 61 -3.75 -14.45 7.38
C ASP A 61 -4.04 -12.98 7.65
N THR A 62 -3.57 -12.49 8.79
CA THR A 62 -3.65 -11.07 9.16
C THR A 62 -2.36 -10.37 8.77
N LEU A 63 -2.47 -9.32 7.95
CA LEU A 63 -1.34 -8.50 7.52
C LEU A 63 -1.37 -7.14 8.20
N ALA A 64 -0.18 -6.59 8.47
CA ALA A 64 0.01 -5.26 9.03
C ALA A 64 1.13 -4.52 8.29
N GLY A 65 0.90 -3.26 7.90
CA GLY A 65 1.90 -2.45 7.19
C GLY A 65 1.28 -1.40 6.28
N ASP A 66 2.11 -0.74 5.47
CA ASP A 66 1.67 0.26 4.50
C ASP A 66 1.27 -0.41 3.19
N PHE A 67 0.08 -1.01 3.12
CA PHE A 67 -0.45 -1.62 1.89
C PHE A 67 -1.72 -0.92 1.37
N GLU A 68 -2.04 0.27 1.89
CA GLU A 68 -3.09 1.16 1.39
C GLU A 68 -2.51 2.38 0.66
N SER A 69 -1.35 2.18 0.02
CA SER A 69 -0.70 3.14 -0.87
C SER A 69 0.14 2.42 -1.92
N TYR A 70 0.26 3.00 -3.12
CA TYR A 70 0.85 2.33 -4.27
C TYR A 70 2.34 1.99 -4.10
N GLY A 71 2.78 0.95 -4.82
CA GLY A 71 4.19 0.59 -5.03
C GLY A 71 4.65 -0.61 -4.19
N ARG A 72 5.98 -0.79 -4.13
CA ARG A 72 6.63 -1.89 -3.37
C ARG A 72 6.58 -1.65 -1.88
N LYS A 73 6.18 -2.68 -1.14
CA LYS A 73 6.07 -2.65 0.32
C LYS A 73 6.69 -3.90 0.92
N GLU A 74 7.30 -3.72 2.07
CA GLU A 74 7.66 -4.80 2.99
C GLU A 74 6.68 -4.67 4.15
N ILE A 75 5.79 -5.64 4.29
CA ILE A 75 4.74 -5.68 5.29
C ILE A 75 4.90 -6.94 6.14
N TYR A 76 4.15 -7.02 7.22
CA TYR A 76 4.31 -8.09 8.19
C TYR A 76 3.06 -8.98 8.22
N ASN A 77 3.25 -10.28 8.03
CA ASN A 77 2.22 -11.29 8.26
C ASN A 77 2.21 -11.64 9.76
N VAL A 78 1.21 -11.10 10.46
CA VAL A 78 1.02 -11.28 11.90
C VAL A 78 0.69 -12.73 12.24
N SER A 79 -0.04 -13.42 11.36
CA SER A 79 -0.40 -14.83 11.57
C SER A 79 0.80 -15.76 11.49
N ALA A 80 1.74 -15.45 10.58
CA ALA A 80 2.93 -16.26 10.32
C ALA A 80 4.20 -15.81 11.08
N ASP A 81 4.13 -14.70 11.84
CA ASP A 81 5.28 -14.08 12.50
C ASP A 81 6.46 -13.85 11.52
N SER A 82 6.17 -13.27 10.36
CA SER A 82 7.16 -13.16 9.27
C SER A 82 6.87 -11.99 8.32
N GLU A 83 7.91 -11.50 7.65
CA GLU A 83 7.81 -10.43 6.64
C GLU A 83 7.36 -10.98 5.28
N THR A 84 6.53 -10.22 4.56
CA THR A 84 6.14 -10.49 3.18
C THR A 84 6.35 -9.25 2.31
N LYS A 85 6.70 -9.46 1.04
CA LYS A 85 7.07 -8.41 0.10
C LYS A 85 6.07 -8.37 -1.04
N VAL A 86 5.48 -7.20 -1.21
CA VAL A 86 4.28 -7.03 -2.04
C VAL A 86 4.38 -5.82 -2.93
N TRP A 87 3.78 -5.89 -4.11
CA TRP A 87 3.45 -4.72 -4.92
C TRP A 87 1.97 -4.41 -4.74
N VAL A 88 1.64 -3.17 -4.36
CA VAL A 88 0.25 -2.73 -4.24
C VAL A 88 -0.25 -2.33 -5.62
N GLU A 89 -1.06 -3.21 -6.22
CA GLU A 89 -1.67 -2.98 -7.54
C GLU A 89 -2.78 -1.94 -7.48
N ASP A 90 -3.64 -2.07 -6.47
CA ASP A 90 -4.77 -1.18 -6.26
C ASP A 90 -5.30 -1.29 -4.83
N TYR A 91 -5.93 -0.23 -4.33
CA TYR A 91 -6.43 -0.13 -2.95
C TYR A 91 -7.70 0.73 -2.88
N MET A 92 -8.36 0.74 -1.72
CA MET A 92 -9.67 1.42 -1.53
C MET A 92 -10.76 0.90 -2.49
N LEU A 93 -10.64 -0.35 -2.92
CA LEU A 93 -11.57 -0.94 -3.86
C LEU A 93 -12.86 -1.38 -3.17
N SER A 94 -13.95 -1.34 -3.95
CA SER A 94 -15.11 -2.17 -3.64
C SER A 94 -14.75 -3.64 -3.79
N LYS A 95 -15.54 -4.53 -3.17
CA LYS A 95 -15.37 -5.98 -3.33
C LYS A 95 -15.41 -6.40 -4.80
N ASP A 96 -16.39 -5.91 -5.56
CA ASP A 96 -16.58 -6.28 -6.95
C ASP A 96 -15.41 -5.82 -7.82
N SER A 97 -14.92 -4.60 -7.60
CA SER A 97 -13.75 -4.07 -8.32
C SER A 97 -12.47 -4.84 -8.00
N ALA A 98 -12.28 -5.27 -6.76
CA ALA A 98 -11.12 -6.09 -6.38
C ALA A 98 -11.16 -7.48 -7.04
N ILE A 99 -12.34 -8.09 -7.14
CA ILE A 99 -12.54 -9.36 -7.82
C ILE A 99 -12.26 -9.22 -9.33
N GLU A 100 -12.82 -8.18 -9.97
CA GLU A 100 -12.59 -7.90 -11.40
C GLU A 100 -11.10 -7.73 -11.69
N LYS A 101 -10.44 -6.84 -10.93
CA LYS A 101 -8.99 -6.59 -11.03
C LYS A 101 -8.16 -7.86 -10.84
N TYR A 102 -8.48 -8.68 -9.84
CA TYR A 102 -7.80 -9.96 -9.61
C TYR A 102 -7.86 -10.85 -10.86
N TYR A 103 -9.05 -10.99 -11.46
CA TYR A 103 -9.24 -11.84 -12.63
C TYR A 103 -8.53 -11.30 -13.88
N GLU A 104 -8.37 -9.98 -14.02
CA GLU A 104 -7.56 -9.38 -15.10
C GLU A 104 -6.06 -9.72 -14.99
N MET A 105 -5.55 -9.93 -13.76
CA MET A 105 -4.13 -10.20 -13.53
C MET A 105 -3.79 -11.70 -13.54
N CYS A 106 -4.77 -12.56 -13.21
CA CYS A 106 -4.57 -14.00 -13.06
C CYS A 106 -5.07 -14.86 -14.24
N ASN A 107 -5.83 -14.30 -15.18
CA ASN A 107 -6.35 -15.00 -16.37
C ASN A 107 -5.80 -14.39 -17.66
#